data_AF-A0A645GI59-F1
#
_entry.id   AF-A0A645GI59-F1
#
_cell.length_a   1.000
_cell.length_b   1.000
_cell.length_c   1.000
_cell.angle_alpha   90.00
_cell.angle_beta   90.00
_cell.angle_gamma   90.00
#
_symmetry.space_group_name_H-M   'P 1'
#
loop_
_entity.id
_entity.type
_entity.pdbx_description
1 polymer ?
#
loop_
_entity_poly.entity_id
_entity_poly.type
_entity_poly.pdbx_seq_one_letter_code
_entity_poly.pdbx_strand_id
1 'polypeptide(L)'
;MLTPQFVLPVHTELVVDLFAGGGGASTGIEQAIGRHVDIAVNHDPEAVSLHTANHPQTRHFCSDVFEVDPLAVTDGQPVGLLWASPDCKHFSKAKGGKPVSKKIRGLAWVVIKWAKLTRPRVICLENVEEFQTWGRWAWTRGRAQNARARPSSAG
;
A
#
# COMPACT_ATOMS: atom_id res chain seq x y z
N MET A 1 9.46 8.73 -19.03
CA MET A 1 9.31 7.68 -20.06
C MET A 1 10.69 7.29 -20.57
N LEU A 2 11.12 6.04 -20.35
CA LEU A 2 12.46 5.58 -20.75
C LEU A 2 12.55 5.24 -22.25
N THR A 3 11.44 4.80 -22.86
CA THR A 3 11.27 4.54 -24.30
C THR A 3 9.79 4.62 -24.70
N PRO A 4 9.44 5.02 -25.93
CA PRO A 4 8.07 4.88 -26.44
C PRO A 4 7.66 3.40 -26.46
N GLN A 5 6.62 3.02 -25.72
CA GLN A 5 6.07 1.67 -25.76
C GLN A 5 4.78 1.66 -26.57
N PHE A 6 4.55 0.65 -27.39
CA PHE A 6 3.26 0.48 -28.04
C PHE A 6 2.29 -0.22 -27.08
N VAL A 7 1.08 0.32 -26.92
CA VAL A 7 0.01 -0.30 -26.11
C VAL A 7 -0.62 -1.42 -26.94
N LEU A 8 0.09 -2.54 -27.04
CA LEU A 8 -0.44 -3.75 -27.66
C LEU A 8 -1.12 -4.60 -26.58
N PRO A 9 -2.33 -5.14 -26.82
CA PRO A 9 -3.05 -5.97 -25.85
C PRO A 9 -2.47 -7.41 -25.80
N VAL A 10 -1.15 -7.54 -25.75
CA VAL A 10 -0.43 -8.82 -25.68
C VAL A 10 -0.26 -9.29 -24.23
N HIS A 11 -0.36 -8.38 -23.28
CA HIS A 11 -0.31 -8.70 -21.86
C HIS A 11 -1.72 -8.95 -21.33
N THR A 12 -1.91 -10.09 -20.68
CA THR A 12 -3.22 -10.52 -20.16
C THR A 12 -3.52 -10.00 -18.77
N GLU A 13 -2.57 -9.31 -18.12
CA GLU A 13 -2.72 -8.86 -16.75
C GLU A 13 -2.14 -7.46 -16.50
N LEU A 14 -2.79 -6.78 -15.57
CA LEU A 14 -2.51 -5.40 -15.20
C LEU A 14 -1.38 -5.26 -14.18
N VAL A 15 -0.67 -4.15 -14.29
CA VAL A 15 0.27 -3.62 -13.31
C VAL A 15 -0.36 -2.38 -12.68
N VAL A 16 -0.53 -2.41 -11.36
CA VAL A 16 -1.20 -1.35 -10.60
C VAL A 16 -0.25 -0.76 -9.57
N ASP A 17 -0.11 0.56 -9.56
CA ASP A 17 0.66 1.33 -8.57
C ASP A 17 -0.29 2.17 -7.69
N LEU A 18 -0.44 1.75 -6.43
CA LEU A 18 -1.17 2.50 -5.42
C LEU A 18 -0.21 3.42 -4.69
N PHE A 19 -0.65 4.66 -4.45
CA PHE A 19 0.16 5.70 -3.81
C PHE A 19 1.35 6.13 -4.67
N ALA A 20 1.16 6.21 -5.99
CA ALA A 20 2.22 6.30 -7.00
C ALA A 20 3.18 7.51 -6.88
N GLY A 21 2.85 8.51 -6.04
CA GLY A 21 3.69 9.70 -5.84
C GLY A 21 4.03 10.37 -7.18
N GLY A 22 5.30 10.77 -7.34
CA GLY A 22 5.84 11.29 -8.60
C GLY A 22 6.31 10.23 -9.61
N GLY A 23 6.15 8.93 -9.33
CA GLY A 23 6.44 7.84 -10.30
C GLY A 23 7.77 7.10 -10.10
N GLY A 24 8.41 7.22 -8.93
CA GLY A 24 9.67 6.49 -8.65
C GLY A 24 9.51 4.96 -8.71
N ALA A 25 8.47 4.43 -8.05
CA ALA A 25 8.15 3.00 -8.10
C ALA A 25 7.77 2.54 -9.51
N SER A 26 6.86 3.28 -10.16
CA SER A 26 6.48 3.05 -11.56
C SER A 26 7.68 3.01 -12.52
N THR A 27 8.67 3.91 -12.35
CA THR A 27 9.92 3.89 -13.14
C THR A 27 10.74 2.63 -12.89
N GLY A 28 10.90 2.21 -11.62
CA GLY A 28 11.62 0.98 -11.28
C GLY A 28 10.94 -0.27 -11.83
N ILE A 29 9.61 -0.32 -11.75
CA ILE A 29 8.79 -1.40 -12.35
C ILE A 29 9.04 -1.43 -13.85
N GLU A 30 8.90 -0.30 -14.54
CA GLU A 30 9.15 -0.17 -15.98
C GLU A 30 10.52 -0.70 -16.40
N GLN A 31 11.57 -0.36 -15.65
CA GLN A 31 12.92 -0.87 -15.89
C GLN A 31 13.03 -2.38 -15.69
N ALA A 32 12.35 -2.93 -14.68
CA ALA A 32 12.44 -4.34 -14.32
C ALA A 32 11.68 -5.25 -15.30
N ILE A 33 10.48 -4.84 -15.73
CA ILE A 33 9.60 -5.68 -16.57
C ILE A 33 9.55 -5.25 -18.04
N GLY A 34 10.17 -4.11 -18.38
CA GLY A 34 10.21 -3.59 -19.74
C GLY A 34 8.87 -3.05 -20.26
N ARG A 35 7.89 -2.80 -19.37
CA ARG A 35 6.57 -2.24 -19.72
C ARG A 35 6.05 -1.27 -18.66
N HIS A 36 5.22 -0.31 -19.08
CA HIS A 36 4.59 0.69 -18.24
C HIS A 36 3.61 0.11 -17.21
N VAL A 37 3.41 0.86 -16.14
CA VAL A 37 2.32 0.64 -15.19
C VAL A 37 1.01 0.99 -15.88
N ASP A 38 0.03 0.09 -15.82
CA ASP A 38 -1.26 0.28 -16.49
C ASP A 38 -2.15 1.28 -15.74
N ILE A 39 -2.12 1.23 -14.40
CA ILE A 39 -3.00 2.01 -13.52
C ILE A 39 -2.20 2.61 -12.37
N ALA A 40 -2.34 3.91 -12.15
CA ALA A 40 -1.79 4.61 -10.99
C ALA A 40 -2.89 5.33 -10.20
N VAL A 41 -2.88 5.21 -8.87
CA VAL A 41 -3.84 5.90 -7.98
C VAL A 41 -3.10 6.80 -7.01
N ASN A 42 -3.49 8.06 -6.96
CA ASN A 42 -3.00 9.02 -5.96
C ASN A 42 -4.07 10.10 -5.71
N HIS A 43 -4.10 10.69 -4.52
CA HIS A 43 -5.06 11.73 -4.15
C HIS A 43 -4.55 13.15 -4.41
N ASP A 44 -3.23 13.32 -4.54
CA ASP A 44 -2.58 14.61 -4.74
C ASP A 44 -2.52 14.97 -6.24
N PRO A 45 -3.22 16.02 -6.69
CA PRO A 45 -3.23 16.43 -8.10
C PRO A 45 -1.86 16.82 -8.63
N GLU A 46 -0.97 17.39 -7.81
CA GLU A 46 0.38 17.77 -8.25
C GLU A 46 1.23 16.52 -8.49
N ALA A 47 1.13 15.54 -7.59
CA ALA A 47 1.79 14.25 -7.76
C ALA A 47 1.28 13.51 -9.00
N VAL A 48 -0.05 13.50 -9.22
CA VAL A 48 -0.64 12.92 -10.44
C VAL A 48 -0.15 13.64 -11.69
N SER A 49 -0.12 14.98 -11.69
CA SER A 49 0.38 15.76 -12.83
C SER A 49 1.83 15.40 -13.19
N LEU A 50 2.70 15.32 -12.17
CA LEU A 50 4.08 14.88 -12.35
C LEU A 50 4.16 13.43 -12.85
N HIS A 51 3.36 12.53 -12.26
CA HIS A 51 3.28 11.13 -12.68
C HIS A 51 2.83 11.00 -14.14
N THR A 52 1.88 11.81 -14.60
CA THR A 52 1.40 11.83 -15.99
C THR A 52 2.50 12.29 -16.95
N ALA A 53 3.27 13.31 -16.57
CA ALA A 53 4.42 13.74 -17.38
C ALA A 53 5.49 12.64 -17.49
N ASN A 54 5.72 11.89 -16.41
CA ASN A 54 6.71 10.81 -16.38
C ASN A 54 6.23 9.52 -17.07
N HIS A 55 4.94 9.19 -16.90
CA HIS A 55 4.30 7.94 -17.31
C HIS A 55 3.01 8.23 -18.12
N PRO A 56 3.13 8.77 -19.36
CA PRO A 56 1.98 9.23 -20.13
C PRO A 56 1.05 8.11 -20.63
N GLN A 57 1.47 6.85 -20.54
CA GLN A 57 0.69 5.68 -20.96
C GLN A 57 -0.15 5.08 -19.84
N THR A 58 0.17 5.42 -18.60
CA THR A 58 -0.57 4.97 -17.43
C THR A 58 -1.95 5.62 -17.40
N ARG A 59 -2.96 4.89 -16.91
CA ARG A 59 -4.27 5.47 -16.55
C ARG A 59 -4.21 5.95 -15.10
N HIS A 60 -4.34 7.26 -14.90
CA HIS A 60 -4.24 7.87 -13.57
C HIS A 60 -5.62 8.12 -12.97
N PHE A 61 -5.77 7.79 -11.70
CA PHE A 61 -6.94 8.11 -10.90
C PHE A 61 -6.53 9.07 -9.80
N CYS A 62 -6.92 10.33 -9.94
CA CYS A 62 -6.76 11.36 -8.91
C CYS A 62 -7.88 11.22 -7.87
N SER A 63 -7.72 10.29 -6.93
CA SER A 63 -8.73 9.97 -5.92
C SER A 63 -8.08 9.45 -4.63
N ASP A 64 -8.82 9.52 -3.53
CA ASP A 64 -8.46 8.77 -2.33
C ASP A 64 -8.55 7.27 -2.63
N VAL A 65 -7.47 6.54 -2.34
CA VAL A 65 -7.36 5.10 -2.51
C VAL A 65 -8.43 4.30 -1.76
N PHE A 66 -9.05 4.87 -0.70
CA PHE A 66 -10.15 4.23 0.01
C PHE A 66 -11.45 4.20 -0.83
N GLU A 67 -11.68 5.26 -1.60
CA GLU A 67 -12.89 5.49 -2.40
C GLU A 67 -12.81 4.78 -3.77
N VAL A 68 -11.61 4.45 -4.23
CA VAL A 68 -11.43 3.71 -5.47
C VAL A 68 -12.00 2.28 -5.35
N ASP A 69 -12.89 1.92 -6.28
CA ASP A 69 -13.34 0.55 -6.49
C ASP A 69 -12.33 -0.21 -7.38
N PRO A 70 -11.62 -1.22 -6.84
CA PRO A 70 -10.63 -1.97 -7.61
C PRO A 70 -11.21 -2.65 -8.85
N LEU A 71 -12.46 -3.14 -8.79
CA LEU A 71 -13.05 -3.87 -9.92
C LEU A 71 -13.44 -2.93 -11.06
N ALA A 72 -13.99 -1.76 -10.73
CA ALA A 72 -14.31 -0.73 -11.71
C ALA A 72 -13.04 -0.19 -12.40
N VAL A 73 -11.96 0.03 -11.63
CA VAL A 73 -10.72 0.59 -12.17
C VAL A 73 -9.96 -0.41 -13.06
N THR A 74 -10.00 -1.69 -12.69
CA THR A 74 -9.40 -2.78 -13.47
C THR A 74 -10.27 -3.27 -14.63
N ASP A 75 -11.54 -2.85 -14.70
CA ASP A 75 -12.52 -3.38 -15.65
C ASP A 75 -12.61 -4.91 -15.62
N GLY A 76 -12.46 -5.50 -14.43
CA GLY A 76 -12.43 -6.94 -14.22
C GLY A 76 -11.19 -7.67 -14.79
N GLN A 77 -10.22 -6.95 -15.37
CA GLN A 77 -8.99 -7.56 -15.87
C GLN A 77 -8.14 -8.10 -14.71
N PRO A 78 -7.49 -9.27 -14.88
CA PRO A 78 -6.63 -9.82 -13.84
C PRO A 78 -5.45 -8.89 -13.53
N VAL A 79 -5.04 -8.83 -12.25
CA VAL A 79 -3.88 -8.04 -11.82
C VAL A 79 -2.68 -8.96 -11.62
N GLY A 80 -1.59 -8.69 -12.33
CA GLY A 80 -0.34 -9.45 -12.19
C GLY A 80 0.56 -8.91 -11.10
N LEU A 81 0.65 -7.58 -11.01
CA LEU A 81 1.44 -6.89 -10.01
C LEU A 81 0.62 -5.78 -9.36
N LEU A 82 0.50 -5.83 -8.04
CA LEU A 82 0.00 -4.74 -7.22
C LEU A 82 1.16 -4.17 -6.40
N TRP A 83 1.59 -2.95 -6.73
CA TRP A 83 2.51 -2.18 -5.92
C TRP A 83 1.72 -1.26 -4.98
N ALA A 84 2.08 -1.24 -3.70
CA ALA A 84 1.49 -0.34 -2.72
C ALA A 84 2.57 0.26 -1.82
N SER A 85 2.67 1.59 -1.83
CA SER A 85 3.58 2.36 -0.97
C SER A 85 2.82 3.37 -0.09
N PRO A 86 2.02 2.91 0.88
CA PRO A 86 1.21 3.81 1.72
C PRO A 86 2.07 4.75 2.57
N ASP A 87 1.62 6.01 2.70
CA ASP A 87 2.34 7.09 3.41
C ASP A 87 2.81 6.66 4.82
N CYS A 88 4.11 6.85 5.07
CA CYS A 88 4.83 6.46 6.28
C CYS A 88 5.00 7.60 7.31
N LYS A 89 4.38 8.78 7.13
CA LYS A 89 4.57 10.04 7.92
C LYS A 89 4.50 9.91 9.44
N HIS A 90 4.04 8.79 9.96
CA HIS A 90 3.89 8.54 11.39
C HIS A 90 4.80 7.46 11.96
N PHE A 91 5.68 6.89 11.14
CA PHE A 91 6.65 5.89 11.57
C PHE A 91 8.10 6.40 11.56
N SER A 92 8.37 7.58 11.00
CA SER A 92 9.74 8.11 11.03
C SER A 92 10.12 8.56 12.45
N LYS A 93 11.30 8.11 12.93
CA LYS A 93 11.92 8.55 14.20
C LYS A 93 12.15 10.07 14.30
N ALA A 94 11.95 10.83 13.23
CA ALA A 94 12.20 12.26 13.17
C ALA A 94 11.18 13.14 13.93
N LYS A 95 10.06 12.57 14.42
CA LYS A 95 9.15 13.26 15.35
C LYS A 95 9.10 12.49 16.66
N GLY A 96 9.79 13.00 17.68
CA GLY A 96 9.87 12.44 19.05
C GLY A 96 8.54 12.48 19.82
N GLY A 97 7.50 11.83 19.31
CA GLY A 97 6.19 11.73 19.95
C GLY A 97 5.52 10.38 19.65
N LYS A 98 4.79 9.84 20.63
CA LYS A 98 4.02 8.60 20.52
C LYS A 98 3.20 8.56 19.21
N PRO A 99 3.32 7.53 18.36
CA PRO A 99 2.45 7.41 17.19
C PRO A 99 1.06 6.97 17.66
N VAL A 100 0.10 7.89 17.69
CA VAL A 100 -1.32 7.54 17.88
C VAL A 100 -2.15 8.27 16.83
N SER A 101 -2.33 7.65 15.67
CA SER A 101 -3.32 8.08 14.68
C SER A 101 -3.99 6.84 14.09
N LYS A 102 -5.31 6.73 14.26
CA LYS A 102 -6.14 5.63 13.71
C LYS A 102 -6.07 5.54 12.18
N LYS A 103 -5.66 6.63 11.50
CA LYS A 103 -5.67 6.77 10.03
C LYS A 103 -4.62 5.90 9.34
N ILE A 104 -3.45 5.73 9.95
CA ILE A 104 -2.36 4.89 9.40
C ILE A 104 -2.75 3.41 9.36
N ARG A 105 -3.51 2.96 10.38
CA ARG A 105 -4.05 1.59 10.38
C ARG A 105 -5.01 1.36 9.22
N GLY A 106 -5.70 2.40 8.76
CA GLY A 106 -6.59 2.38 7.61
C GLY A 106 -5.88 2.01 6.30
N LEU A 107 -4.70 2.58 6.05
CA LEU A 107 -4.05 2.51 4.72
C LEU A 107 -3.73 1.07 4.30
N ALA A 108 -3.31 0.24 5.25
CA ALA A 108 -3.04 -1.17 5.01
C ALA A 108 -4.31 -1.99 4.69
N TRP A 109 -5.50 -1.55 5.13
CA TRP A 109 -6.76 -2.17 4.73
C TRP A 109 -7.08 -1.95 3.25
N VAL A 110 -6.55 -0.89 2.62
CA VAL A 110 -6.64 -0.70 1.16
C VAL A 110 -5.96 -1.87 0.45
N VAL A 111 -4.76 -2.24 0.88
CA VAL A 111 -4.02 -3.38 0.30
C VAL A 111 -4.83 -4.67 0.46
N ILE A 112 -5.46 -4.88 1.62
CA ILE A 112 -6.34 -6.03 1.83
C ILE A 112 -7.59 -5.99 0.94
N LYS A 113 -8.23 -4.82 0.78
CA LYS A 113 -9.39 -4.62 -0.11
C LYS A 113 -9.02 -5.03 -1.53
N TRP A 114 -7.92 -4.50 -2.04
CA TRP A 114 -7.40 -4.83 -3.37
C TRP A 114 -7.04 -6.31 -3.49
N ALA A 115 -6.29 -6.87 -2.53
CA ALA A 115 -5.91 -8.28 -2.55
C ALA A 115 -7.12 -9.23 -2.62
N LYS A 116 -8.21 -8.91 -1.90
CA LYS A 116 -9.44 -9.70 -1.90
C LYS A 116 -10.21 -9.60 -3.21
N LEU A 117 -10.30 -8.40 -3.79
CA LEU A 117 -11.14 -8.15 -4.95
C LEU A 117 -10.44 -8.49 -6.27
N THR A 118 -9.18 -8.11 -6.44
CA THR A 118 -8.45 -8.29 -7.70
C THR A 118 -7.56 -9.53 -7.71
N ARG A 119 -7.34 -10.15 -6.55
CA ARG A 119 -6.53 -11.37 -6.37
C ARG A 119 -5.20 -11.34 -7.14
N PRO A 120 -4.35 -10.31 -6.92
CA PRO A 120 -3.15 -10.12 -7.70
C PRO A 120 -2.17 -11.28 -7.51
N ARG A 121 -1.43 -11.63 -8.56
CA ARG A 121 -0.41 -12.71 -8.46
C ARG A 121 0.74 -12.33 -7.53
N VAL A 122 1.18 -11.08 -7.60
CA VAL A 122 2.26 -10.53 -6.78
C VAL A 122 1.80 -9.23 -6.12
N ILE A 123 2.05 -9.10 -4.82
CA ILE A 123 1.85 -7.87 -4.07
C ILE A 123 3.21 -7.42 -3.54
N CYS A 124 3.61 -6.20 -3.90
CA CYS A 124 4.74 -5.51 -3.30
C CYS A 124 4.20 -4.44 -2.35
N LEU A 125 4.66 -4.47 -1.10
CA LEU A 125 4.28 -3.50 -0.07
C LEU A 125 5.54 -2.83 0.47
N GLU A 126 5.72 -1.56 0.12
CA GLU A 126 6.83 -0.74 0.58
C GLU A 126 6.38 0.11 1.77
N ASN A 127 7.13 0.02 2.86
CA ASN A 127 6.97 0.88 4.02
C ASN A 127 8.23 0.79 4.90
N VAL A 128 8.26 1.61 5.94
CA VAL A 128 9.23 1.58 7.04
C VAL A 128 9.13 0.28 7.89
N GLU A 129 10.22 -0.05 8.59
CA GLU A 129 10.33 -1.27 9.40
C GLU A 129 9.24 -1.38 10.48
N GLU A 130 8.85 -0.26 11.10
CA GLU A 130 7.83 -0.22 12.14
C GLU A 130 6.45 -0.71 11.64
N PHE A 131 6.20 -0.65 10.33
CA PHE A 131 4.97 -1.17 9.72
C PHE A 131 4.79 -2.68 9.94
N GLN A 132 5.87 -3.44 10.19
CA GLN A 132 5.79 -4.88 10.51
C GLN A 132 4.92 -5.17 11.75
N THR A 133 4.76 -4.19 12.65
CA THR A 133 3.95 -4.33 13.86
C THR A 133 2.47 -4.01 13.66
N TRP A 134 2.06 -3.54 12.48
CA TRP A 134 0.71 -3.04 12.19
C TRP A 134 -0.41 -4.01 12.55
N GLY A 135 -0.24 -5.31 12.24
CA GLY A 135 -1.25 -6.35 12.45
C GLY A 135 -1.17 -7.11 13.78
N ARG A 136 -0.11 -6.92 14.56
CA ARG A 136 0.01 -7.60 15.87
C ARG A 136 -0.77 -6.81 16.91
N TRP A 137 -1.99 -7.27 17.18
CA TRP A 137 -2.57 -7.05 18.50
C TRP A 137 -1.55 -7.53 19.52
N ALA A 138 -1.35 -6.77 20.59
CA ALA A 138 -0.59 -7.23 21.74
C ALA A 138 -1.28 -8.47 22.32
N TRP A 139 -1.00 -9.64 21.76
CA TRP A 139 -1.11 -10.92 22.44
C TRP A 139 0.02 -10.90 23.47
N THR A 140 -0.23 -10.14 24.54
CA THR A 140 0.53 -10.33 25.76
C THR A 140 0.35 -11.80 26.11
N ARG A 141 1.38 -12.62 25.86
CA ARG A 141 1.53 -13.89 26.55
C ARG A 141 1.24 -13.61 28.02
N GLY A 142 0.26 -14.31 28.56
CA GLY A 142 -0.51 -13.90 29.74
C GLY A 142 0.32 -13.23 30.83
N ARG A 143 -0.10 -12.02 31.22
CA ARG A 143 0.06 -11.59 32.61
C ARG A 143 -0.96 -12.35 33.45
N ALA A 144 -0.66 -13.61 33.75
CA ALA A 144 -1.02 -14.17 35.04
C ALA A 144 -0.04 -13.57 36.06
N GLN A 145 -0.26 -12.33 36.47
CA GLN A 145 0.39 -11.78 37.65
C GLN A 145 -0.69 -11.29 38.60
N ASN A 146 -0.73 -11.96 39.75
CA ASN A 146 -1.41 -11.64 41.00
C ASN A 146 -2.87 -12.10 41.18
N ALA A 147 -3.03 -13.42 41.23
CA ALA A 147 -3.96 -14.04 42.18
C ALA A 147 -3.20 -15.10 43.01
N ARG A 148 -2.34 -14.62 43.93
CA ARG A 148 -1.95 -15.41 45.11
C ARG A 148 -2.34 -14.60 46.33
N ALA A 149 -3.59 -14.79 46.75
CA ALA A 149 -3.96 -14.54 48.13
C ALA A 149 -3.03 -15.39 49.00
N ARG A 150 -2.17 -14.74 49.78
CA ARG A 150 -1.51 -15.39 50.91
C ARG A 150 -2.59 -15.61 51.98
N PRO A 151 -2.77 -16.81 52.53
CA PRO A 151 -3.47 -16.93 53.80
C PRO A 151 -2.57 -16.32 54.87
N SER A 152 -3.00 -15.23 55.51
CA SER A 152 -2.39 -14.78 56.76
C SER A 152 -2.85 -15.71 57.87
N SER A 153 -1.96 -16.58 58.30
CA SER A 153 -2.07 -17.32 59.55
C SER A 153 -1.55 -16.47 60.72
N ALA A 154 -2.32 -16.49 61.81
CA ALA A 154 -1.97 -16.28 63.22
C ALA A 154 -1.76 -14.86 63.75
N GLY A 155 -2.53 -14.56 64.82
CA GLY A 155 -2.51 -13.38 65.66
C GLY A 155 -3.81 -13.30 66.46
#